data_AF-A0A2H4VA11-F1
#
_entry.id   AF-A0A2H4VA11-F1
#
_cell.length_a   1.000
_cell.length_b   1.000
_cell.length_c   1.000
_cell.angle_alpha   90.00
_cell.angle_beta   90.00
_cell.angle_gamma   90.00
#
_symmetry.space_group_name_H-M   'P 1'
#
loop_
_entity.id
_entity.type
_entity.pdbx_description
1 polymer ?
#
loop_
_entity_poly.entity_id
_entity_poly.type
_entity_poly.pdbx_seq_one_letter_code
_entity_poly.pdbx_strand_id
1 'polypeptide(L)'
;MRSYTHIAGGIIFTLLVMYILNIPVSAFYIFLAGAAAVIPDLLDYMFMEKHNRETHNIWILLVLMGLCLVNPIFIIIAAAYFSHLVLDLLTSHGVRLLYPLKKTRFVCMGDKNRVKTGTNREKALFFFLVILVAGGVLMNYQVFTLIDSAAAIEPTTTVENNTTNASNAKTYINVQVQVDETMVNKNISIKNSQNESNIIVTEIS
;
A
#
# COMPACT_ATOMS: atom_id res chain seq x y z
N MET A 1 8.95 16.29 20.79
CA MET A 1 9.53 16.97 19.61
C MET A 1 8.48 17.94 19.07
N ARG A 2 8.69 18.59 17.93
CA ARG A 2 7.58 19.24 17.21
C ARG A 2 6.67 18.19 16.58
N SER A 3 5.41 18.53 16.35
CA SER A 3 4.38 17.60 15.87
C SER A 3 4.70 16.98 14.51
N TYR A 4 5.40 17.68 13.61
CA TYR A 4 5.80 17.11 12.32
C TYR A 4 6.78 15.93 12.45
N THR A 5 7.63 15.93 13.49
CA THR A 5 8.58 14.85 13.77
C THR A 5 7.84 13.61 14.28
N HIS A 6 6.80 13.84 15.09
CA HIS A 6 5.90 12.79 15.56
C HIS A 6 5.07 12.20 14.43
N ILE A 7 4.55 13.03 13.51
CA ILE A 7 3.83 12.54 12.32
C ILE A 7 4.73 11.66 11.46
N ALA A 8 5.93 12.13 11.11
CA ALA A 8 6.86 11.35 10.28
C ALA A 8 7.25 10.03 10.95
N GLY A 9 7.54 10.07 12.25
CA GLY A 9 7.86 8.88 13.05
C GLY A 9 6.68 7.91 13.21
N GLY A 10 5.46 8.43 13.36
CA GLY A 10 4.24 7.65 13.45
C GLY A 10 3.92 6.91 12.15
N ILE A 11 4.03 7.60 11.01
CA ILE A 11 3.82 7.00 9.69
C ILE A 11 4.83 5.87 9.46
N ILE A 12 6.13 6.12 9.65
CA ILE A 12 7.15 5.12 9.33
C ILE A 12 7.06 3.88 10.22
N PHE A 13 6.82 4.07 11.52
CA PHE A 13 6.69 2.96 12.45
C PHE A 13 5.44 2.14 12.15
N THR A 14 4.34 2.81 11.80
CA THR A 14 3.10 2.12 11.43
C THR A 14 3.26 1.35 10.12
N LEU A 15 3.92 1.92 9.12
CA LEU A 15 4.26 1.21 7.88
C LEU A 15 5.12 -0.03 8.15
N LEU A 16 6.11 0.06 9.05
CA LEU A 16 6.92 -1.08 9.47
C LEU A 16 6.06 -2.17 10.13
N VAL A 17 5.17 -1.80 11.06
CA VAL A 17 4.27 -2.75 11.71
C VAL A 17 3.32 -3.41 10.71
N MET A 18 2.75 -2.62 9.79
CA MET A 18 1.89 -3.16 8.73
C MET A 18 2.65 -4.11 7.81
N TYR A 19 3.90 -3.79 7.47
CA TYR A 19 4.76 -4.68 6.69
C TYR A 19 5.02 -6.02 7.42
N ILE A 20 5.36 -5.98 8.71
CA ILE A 20 5.59 -7.17 9.53
C ILE A 20 4.32 -8.03 9.65
N LEU A 21 3.16 -7.39 9.80
CA LEU A 21 1.87 -8.06 9.93
C LEU A 21 1.19 -8.37 8.59
N ASN A 22 1.84 -8.05 7.47
CA ASN A 22 1.32 -8.22 6.11
C ASN A 22 -0.07 -7.59 5.90
N ILE A 23 -0.29 -6.41 6.49
CA ILE A 23 -1.52 -5.64 6.34
C ILE A 23 -1.40 -4.78 5.07
N PRO A 24 -2.37 -4.81 4.14
CA PRO A 24 -2.31 -4.03 2.92
C PRO A 24 -2.25 -2.53 3.24
N VAL A 25 -1.26 -1.85 2.68
CA VAL A 25 -1.08 -0.41 2.87
C VAL A 25 -2.08 0.33 1.97
N SER A 26 -2.91 1.16 2.57
CA SER A 26 -3.83 2.06 1.86
C SER A 26 -3.54 3.51 2.19
N ALA A 27 -3.89 4.44 1.30
CA ALA A 27 -3.76 5.87 1.56
C ALA A 27 -4.51 6.29 2.83
N PHE A 28 -5.66 5.68 3.10
CA PHE A 28 -6.43 5.89 4.33
C PHE A 28 -5.65 5.50 5.58
N TYR A 29 -4.93 4.37 5.57
CA TYR A 29 -4.12 3.94 6.72
C TYR A 29 -2.90 4.83 6.96
N ILE A 30 -2.28 5.36 5.91
CA ILE A 30 -1.19 6.34 6.04
C ILE A 30 -1.71 7.64 6.66
N PHE A 31 -2.85 8.14 6.17
CA PHE A 31 -3.50 9.31 6.73
C PHE A 31 -3.86 9.09 8.20
N LEU A 32 -4.46 7.95 8.53
CA LEU A 32 -4.85 7.59 9.88
C LEU A 32 -3.63 7.48 10.80
N ALA A 33 -2.52 6.91 10.35
CA ALA A 33 -1.28 6.83 11.12
C ALA A 33 -0.71 8.22 11.44
N GLY A 34 -0.72 9.13 10.46
CA GLY A 34 -0.29 10.52 10.66
C GLY A 34 -1.19 11.28 11.65
N ALA A 35 -2.50 11.13 11.52
CA ALA A 35 -3.47 11.73 12.45
C ALA A 35 -3.32 11.15 13.87
N ALA A 36 -3.22 9.82 13.98
CA ALA A 36 -3.09 9.10 15.24
C ALA A 36 -1.81 9.44 16.00
N ALA A 37 -0.72 9.76 15.28
CA ALA A 37 0.54 10.17 15.88
C ALA A 37 0.44 11.47 16.68
N VAL A 38 -0.52 12.35 16.38
CA VAL A 38 -0.69 13.65 17.08
C VAL A 38 -1.81 13.60 18.12
N ILE A 39 -2.60 12.53 18.16
CA ILE A 39 -3.68 12.33 19.15
C ILE A 39 -3.20 12.56 20.59
N PRO A 40 -2.04 12.06 21.05
CA PRO A 40 -1.61 12.27 22.43
C PRO A 40 -1.49 13.76 22.79
N ASP A 41 -0.87 14.53 21.90
CA ASP A 41 -0.66 15.97 22.07
C ASP A 41 -1.99 16.75 21.96
N LEU A 42 -2.90 16.31 21.08
CA LEU A 42 -4.23 16.91 20.92
C LEU A 42 -5.11 16.65 22.15
N LEU A 43 -5.08 15.44 22.71
CA LEU A 43 -5.80 15.10 23.94
C LEU A 43 -5.29 15.93 25.11
N ASP A 44 -3.97 16.08 25.23
CA ASP A 44 -3.35 16.92 26.26
C ASP A 44 -3.79 18.39 26.13
N TYR A 45 -3.89 18.92 24.91
CA TYR A 45 -4.37 20.27 24.64
C TYR A 45 -5.86 20.47 24.95
N MET A 46 -6.70 19.46 24.64
CA MET A 46 -8.15 19.54 24.78
C MET A 46 -8.64 19.31 26.21
N PHE A 47 -8.03 18.37 26.93
CA PHE A 47 -8.53 17.91 28.23
C PHE A 47 -7.76 18.50 29.42
N MET A 48 -6.62 19.17 29.22
CA MET A 48 -5.82 19.68 30.33
C MET A 48 -5.47 21.16 30.17
N GLU A 49 -5.87 21.96 31.16
CA GLU A 49 -5.54 23.39 31.27
C GLU A 49 -4.02 23.67 31.40
N LYS A 50 -3.22 22.64 31.65
CA LYS A 50 -1.76 22.72 31.80
C LYS A 50 -1.13 21.58 31.01
N HIS A 51 -0.24 21.89 30.06
CA HIS A 51 0.54 20.94 29.23
C HIS A 51 1.44 20.03 30.09
N ASN A 52 0.84 19.12 30.86
CA ASN A 52 1.51 18.28 31.81
C ASN A 52 1.88 16.89 31.23
N ARG A 53 1.62 16.61 29.94
CA ARG A 53 1.96 15.34 29.26
C ARG A 53 1.44 14.14 30.02
N GLU A 54 0.16 14.19 30.39
CA GLU A 54 -0.47 13.15 31.22
C GLU A 54 -1.18 12.10 30.37
N THR A 55 -1.48 12.44 29.11
CA THR A 55 -2.04 11.52 28.11
C THR A 55 -0.98 10.64 27.44
N HIS A 56 0.30 10.84 27.76
CA HIS A 56 1.43 10.05 27.27
C HIS A 56 1.77 8.93 28.26
N ASN A 57 0.80 8.03 28.46
CA ASN A 57 0.87 6.97 29.44
C ASN A 57 0.75 5.58 28.78
N ILE A 58 1.29 4.56 29.44
CA ILE A 58 1.25 3.19 28.93
C ILE A 58 -0.17 2.58 29.02
N TRP A 59 -1.04 3.16 29.84
CA TRP A 59 -2.41 2.67 30.05
C TRP A 59 -3.28 2.88 28.82
N ILE A 60 -3.17 4.02 28.15
CA ILE A 60 -3.85 4.27 26.87
C ILE A 60 -3.38 3.28 25.81
N LEU A 61 -2.07 2.98 25.76
CA LEU A 61 -1.54 1.95 24.86
C LEU A 61 -2.14 0.56 25.18
N LEU A 62 -2.28 0.21 26.46
CA LEU A 62 -2.86 -1.07 26.87
C LEU A 62 -4.33 -1.19 26.46
N VAL A 63 -5.11 -0.11 26.61
CA VAL A 63 -6.50 -0.06 26.13
C VAL A 63 -6.55 -0.20 24.61
N LEU A 64 -5.68 0.51 23.88
CA LEU A 64 -5.60 0.41 22.42
C LEU A 64 -5.22 -1.02 21.97
N MET A 65 -4.33 -1.70 22.69
CA MET A 65 -4.00 -3.11 22.43
C MET A 65 -5.19 -4.03 22.63
N GLY A 66 -6.03 -3.80 23.66
CA GLY A 66 -7.27 -4.55 23.83
C GLY A 66 -8.24 -4.33 22.66
N LEU A 67 -8.36 -3.10 22.17
CA LEU A 67 -9.23 -2.76 21.03
C LEU A 67 -8.75 -3.37 19.71
N CYS A 68 -7.45 -3.67 19.57
CA CYS A 68 -6.91 -4.36 18.40
C CYS A 68 -7.56 -5.74 18.17
N LEU A 69 -8.03 -6.40 19.25
CA LEU A 69 -8.72 -7.69 19.16
C LEU A 69 -10.12 -7.55 18.54
N VAL A 70 -10.71 -6.35 18.60
CA VAL A 70 -12.05 -6.07 18.07
C VAL A 70 -11.98 -5.62 16.62
N ASN A 71 -11.01 -4.77 16.28
CA ASN A 71 -10.85 -4.25 14.92
C ASN A 71 -9.37 -3.98 14.56
N PRO A 72 -8.90 -4.45 13.40
CA PRO A 72 -7.51 -4.24 12.96
C PRO A 72 -7.12 -2.77 12.76
N ILE A 73 -8.08 -1.87 12.58
CA ILE A 73 -7.81 -0.42 12.48
C ILE A 73 -7.11 0.10 13.76
N PHE A 74 -7.42 -0.47 14.92
CA PHE A 74 -6.77 -0.05 16.17
C PHE A 74 -5.29 -0.41 16.21
N ILE A 75 -4.82 -1.38 15.40
CA ILE A 75 -3.39 -1.71 15.27
C ILE A 75 -2.63 -0.49 14.74
N ILE A 76 -3.21 0.21 13.76
CA ILE A 76 -2.62 1.40 13.12
C ILE A 76 -2.54 2.53 14.15
N ILE A 77 -3.63 2.77 14.88
CA ILE A 77 -3.71 3.81 15.91
C ILE A 77 -2.73 3.51 17.04
N ALA A 78 -2.65 2.26 17.48
CA ALA A 78 -1.77 1.86 18.56
C ALA A 78 -0.29 1.90 18.16
N ALA A 79 0.04 1.50 16.93
CA ALA A 79 1.41 1.63 16.40
C ALA A 79 1.84 3.10 16.31
N ALA A 80 0.99 3.97 15.79
CA ALA A 80 1.25 5.40 15.72
C ALA A 80 1.41 6.03 17.12
N TYR A 81 0.53 5.68 18.07
CA TYR A 81 0.60 6.10 19.47
C TYR A 81 1.89 5.62 20.15
N PHE A 82 2.27 4.36 19.91
CA PHE A 82 3.51 3.80 20.44
C PHE A 82 4.74 4.52 19.90
N SER A 83 4.79 4.80 18.59
CA SER A 83 5.86 5.58 18.00
C SER A 83 5.97 6.97 18.64
N HIS A 84 4.84 7.64 18.89
CA HIS A 84 4.81 8.92 19.60
C HIS A 84 5.47 8.84 20.98
N LEU A 85 5.14 7.82 21.77
CA LEU A 85 5.76 7.57 23.08
C LEU A 85 7.28 7.33 22.96
N VAL A 86 7.71 6.51 22.00
CA VAL A 86 9.13 6.21 21.75
C VAL A 86 9.90 7.47 21.37
N LEU A 87 9.34 8.30 20.49
CA LEU A 87 9.94 9.58 20.09
C LEU A 87 10.06 10.53 21.28
N ASP A 88 9.05 10.59 22.15
CA ASP A 88 9.12 11.42 23.36
C ASP A 88 10.13 10.89 24.39
N LEU A 89 10.32 9.58 24.50
CA LEU A 89 11.38 8.95 25.31
C LEU A 89 12.80 9.32 24.85
N LEU A 90 12.99 9.61 23.57
CA LEU A 90 14.27 10.06 23.00
C LEU A 90 14.54 11.56 23.26
N THR A 91 13.52 12.32 23.67
CA THR A 91 13.66 13.75 23.94
C THR A 91 14.22 14.05 25.32
N SER A 92 14.70 15.29 25.48
CA SER A 92 15.08 15.82 26.79
C SER A 92 13.91 15.97 27.78
N HIS A 93 12.67 16.02 27.29
CA HIS A 93 11.49 16.15 28.16
C HIS A 93 11.06 14.79 28.72
N GLY A 94 11.30 13.71 27.98
CA GLY A 94 10.86 12.38 28.34
C GLY A 94 9.34 12.24 28.37
N VAL A 95 8.89 11.12 28.94
CA VAL A 95 7.46 10.78 29.03
C VAL A 95 7.11 10.16 30.38
N ARG A 96 5.91 10.42 30.90
CA ARG A 96 5.45 9.88 32.19
C ARG A 96 4.69 8.58 32.00
N LEU A 97 5.40 7.52 31.59
CA LEU A 97 4.80 6.22 31.23
C LEU A 97 3.82 5.66 32.26
N LEU A 98 4.13 5.80 33.55
CA LEU A 98 3.38 5.21 34.66
C LEU A 98 2.34 6.15 35.30
N TYR A 99 2.06 7.32 34.71
CA TYR A 99 1.02 8.20 35.22
C TYR A 99 -0.36 7.54 35.10
N PRO A 100 -1.25 7.59 36.12
CA PRO A 100 -1.18 8.40 37.36
C PRO A 100 -0.42 7.77 38.54
N LEU A 101 -0.04 6.49 38.47
CA LEU A 101 0.59 5.76 39.58
C LEU A 101 1.96 6.31 39.98
N LYS A 102 2.78 6.74 39.00
CA LYS A 102 4.08 7.38 39.25
C LYS A 102 4.26 8.59 38.35
N LYS A 103 4.67 9.72 38.94
CA LYS A 103 4.95 10.99 38.23
C LYS A 103 6.37 11.07 37.65
N THR A 104 7.15 9.99 37.73
CA THR A 104 8.53 9.91 37.24
C THR A 104 8.57 10.02 35.72
N ARG A 105 9.48 10.85 35.20
CA ARG A 105 9.73 10.96 33.76
C ARG A 105 10.75 9.91 33.35
N PHE A 106 10.38 9.11 32.35
CA PHE A 106 11.27 8.15 31.73
C PHE A 106 11.94 8.80 30.52
N VAL A 107 13.22 8.54 30.36
CA VAL A 107 14.05 9.00 29.23
C VAL A 107 14.96 7.84 28.83
N CYS A 108 15.06 7.57 27.53
CA CYS A 108 15.85 6.45 27.02
C CYS A 108 17.33 6.81 26.84
N MET A 109 17.66 8.07 26.53
CA MET A 109 19.02 8.52 26.30
C MET A 109 19.65 9.21 27.52
N GLY A 110 20.95 8.96 27.73
CA GLY A 110 21.77 9.74 28.67
C GLY A 110 21.85 11.22 28.27
N ASP A 111 22.06 12.11 29.24
CA ASP A 111 21.89 13.58 29.11
C ASP A 111 22.53 14.21 27.86
N LYS A 112 23.70 13.72 27.46
CA LYS A 112 24.47 14.24 26.31
C LYS A 112 23.88 13.85 24.94
N ASN A 113 23.10 12.77 24.88
CA ASN A 113 22.57 12.19 23.64
C ASN A 113 21.08 12.46 23.43
N ARG A 114 20.41 13.15 24.37
CA ARG A 114 18.99 13.50 24.27
C ARG A 114 18.74 14.45 23.11
N VAL A 115 17.63 14.24 22.39
CA VAL A 115 17.20 15.12 21.32
C VAL A 115 16.46 16.30 21.94
N LYS A 116 17.03 17.50 21.80
CA LYS A 116 16.41 18.75 22.26
C LYS A 116 15.57 19.35 21.14
N THR A 117 14.36 19.77 21.47
CA THR A 117 13.46 20.45 20.54
C THR A 117 14.12 21.71 19.96
N GLY A 118 14.02 21.93 18.65
CA GLY A 118 14.59 23.05 17.92
C GLY A 118 16.07 22.89 17.50
N THR A 119 16.75 21.82 17.92
CA THR A 119 18.16 21.62 17.59
C THR A 119 18.37 20.98 16.22
N ASN A 120 19.57 21.12 15.66
CA ASN A 120 19.98 20.46 14.41
C ASN A 120 19.84 18.93 14.48
N ARG A 121 19.93 18.34 15.68
CA ARG A 121 19.70 16.90 15.90
C ARG A 121 18.25 16.49 15.65
N GLU A 122 17.27 17.30 16.07
CA GLU A 122 15.86 17.03 15.77
C GLU A 122 15.59 17.15 14.26
N LYS A 123 16.16 18.17 13.61
CA LYS A 123 16.03 18.33 12.16
C LYS A 123 16.66 17.16 11.40
N ALA A 124 17.84 16.71 11.82
CA ALA A 124 18.48 15.53 11.23
C ALA A 124 17.63 14.27 11.40
N LEU A 125 17.06 14.05 12.59
CA LEU A 125 16.14 12.94 12.84
C LEU A 125 14.90 13.04 11.94
N PHE A 126 14.32 14.22 11.79
CA PHE A 126 13.18 14.44 10.89
C PHE A 126 13.53 14.07 9.45
N PHE A 127 14.62 14.61 8.90
CA PHE A 127 15.05 14.31 7.53
C PHE A 127 15.34 12.82 7.34
N PHE A 128 15.97 12.18 8.32
CA PHE A 128 16.20 10.74 8.30
C PHE A 128 14.89 9.95 8.22
N LEU A 129 13.89 10.30 9.04
CA LEU A 129 12.57 9.64 9.01
C LEU A 129 11.87 9.87 7.66
N VAL A 130 11.92 11.09 7.11
CA VAL A 130 11.33 11.40 5.80
C VAL A 130 11.98 10.59 4.68
N ILE A 131 13.31 10.48 4.67
CA ILE A 131 14.03 9.64 3.70
C ILE A 131 13.61 8.18 3.85
N LEU A 132 13.42 7.68 5.07
CA LEU A 132 12.95 6.32 5.31
C LEU A 132 11.54 6.09 4.77
N VAL A 133 10.62 7.06 4.95
CA VAL A 133 9.26 7.00 4.40
C VAL A 133 9.30 7.02 2.89
N ALA A 134 10.02 7.98 2.28
CA ALA A 134 10.12 8.09 0.84
C ALA A 134 10.76 6.84 0.21
N GLY A 135 11.84 6.33 0.82
CA GLY A 135 12.50 5.10 0.40
C GLY A 135 11.59 3.88 0.52
N GLY A 136 10.88 3.73 1.64
CA GLY A 136 9.94 2.62 1.84
C GLY A 136 8.80 2.61 0.83
N VAL A 137 8.21 3.78 0.55
CA VAL A 137 7.16 3.92 -0.47
C VAL A 137 7.70 3.63 -1.87
N LEU A 138 8.89 4.13 -2.20
CA LEU A 138 9.51 3.90 -3.52
C LEU A 138 9.85 2.43 -3.75
N MET A 139 10.39 1.75 -2.72
CA MET A 139 10.67 0.32 -2.77
C MET A 139 9.38 -0.49 -2.94
N ASN A 140 8.30 -0.10 -2.27
CA ASN A 140 6.99 -0.74 -2.46
C ASN A 140 6.49 -0.57 -3.90
N TYR A 141 6.59 0.64 -4.46
CA TYR A 141 6.17 0.91 -5.85
C TYR A 141 6.98 0.10 -6.87
N GLN A 142 8.31 0.02 -6.71
CA GLN A 142 9.16 -0.75 -7.61
C GLN A 142 8.94 -2.26 -7.48
N VAL A 143 8.73 -2.75 -6.26
CA VAL A 143 8.39 -4.15 -6.01
C VAL A 143 7.03 -4.49 -6.64
N PHE A 144 6.02 -3.61 -6.56
CA PHE A 144 4.75 -3.82 -7.26
C PHE A 144 4.92 -3.83 -8.79
N THR A 145 5.76 -2.96 -9.38
CA THR A 145 5.99 -3.00 -10.83
C THR A 145 6.74 -4.25 -11.30
N LEU A 146 7.68 -4.76 -10.50
CA LEU A 146 8.42 -5.99 -10.81
C LEU A 146 7.57 -7.24 -10.55
N ILE A 147 6.72 -7.24 -9.52
CA ILE A 147 5.76 -8.31 -9.25
C ILE A 147 4.64 -8.29 -10.29
N ASP A 148 4.11 -7.15 -10.73
CA ASP A 148 3.15 -7.11 -11.86
C ASP A 148 3.79 -7.58 -13.16
N SER A 149 5.06 -7.23 -13.40
CA SER A 149 5.79 -7.74 -14.56
C SER A 149 6.11 -9.23 -14.46
N ALA A 150 6.26 -9.78 -13.24
CA ALA A 150 6.51 -11.20 -13.00
C ALA A 150 5.22 -12.03 -12.87
N ALA A 151 4.12 -11.43 -12.40
CA ALA A 151 2.78 -12.00 -12.35
C ALA A 151 2.09 -11.94 -13.71
N ALA A 152 2.47 -10.98 -14.58
CA ALA A 152 2.19 -11.03 -16.01
C ALA A 152 2.97 -12.13 -16.76
N ILE A 153 3.87 -12.85 -16.08
CA ILE A 153 4.55 -14.05 -16.61
C ILE A 153 3.89 -15.34 -16.10
N GLU A 154 2.94 -15.29 -15.15
CA GLU A 154 2.01 -16.41 -14.98
C GLU A 154 0.88 -16.30 -16.00
N PRO A 155 0.55 -17.39 -16.73
CA PRO A 155 -0.50 -17.37 -17.72
C PRO A 155 -1.83 -17.22 -16.98
N THR A 156 -2.42 -16.02 -17.06
CA THR A 156 -3.82 -15.80 -16.71
C THR A 156 -4.67 -16.75 -17.55
N THR A 157 -5.07 -17.87 -16.94
CA THR A 157 -6.19 -18.67 -17.40
C THR A 157 -7.50 -17.97 -17.00
N THR A 158 -7.65 -16.73 -17.43
CA THR A 158 -8.98 -16.18 -17.69
C THR A 158 -9.41 -16.82 -18.99
N VAL A 159 -10.37 -17.72 -18.88
CA VAL A 159 -11.22 -18.15 -19.99
C VAL A 159 -11.94 -16.91 -20.50
N GLU A 160 -11.30 -16.19 -21.42
CA GLU A 160 -12.00 -15.45 -22.46
C GLU A 160 -11.57 -16.07 -23.79
N ASN A 161 -12.57 -16.56 -24.51
CA ASN A 161 -12.42 -17.24 -25.78
C ASN A 161 -11.60 -16.36 -26.74
N ASN A 162 -10.36 -16.75 -26.98
CA ASN A 162 -9.84 -17.04 -28.32
C ASN A 162 -8.32 -17.19 -28.26
N THR A 163 -7.86 -18.40 -28.57
CA THR A 163 -6.85 -18.72 -29.60
C THR A 163 -5.96 -19.83 -29.06
N THR A 164 -6.27 -21.05 -29.49
CA THR A 164 -5.50 -22.27 -29.27
C THR A 164 -4.10 -22.17 -29.87
N ASN A 165 -3.15 -22.68 -29.08
CA ASN A 165 -1.76 -23.00 -29.38
C ASN A 165 -1.49 -23.50 -30.81
N ALA A 166 -0.33 -23.09 -31.32
CA ALA A 166 0.28 -23.57 -32.55
C ALA A 166 0.48 -25.10 -32.51
N SER A 167 -0.44 -25.82 -33.15
CA SER A 167 -0.30 -27.20 -33.60
C SER A 167 -1.34 -27.40 -34.68
N ASN A 168 -0.91 -27.46 -35.95
CA ASN A 168 -1.75 -27.68 -37.13
C ASN A 168 -2.96 -26.74 -37.21
N ALA A 169 -2.70 -25.43 -37.29
CA ALA A 169 -3.75 -24.44 -37.48
C ALA A 169 -4.41 -24.60 -38.87
N LYS A 170 -5.44 -25.45 -38.94
CA LYS A 170 -6.42 -25.39 -40.01
C LYS A 170 -7.18 -24.08 -39.85
N THR A 171 -6.88 -23.12 -40.71
CA THR A 171 -7.60 -21.86 -40.77
C THR A 171 -8.90 -22.09 -41.51
N TYR A 172 -10.01 -22.07 -40.77
CA TYR A 172 -11.35 -22.13 -41.36
C TYR A 172 -11.74 -20.72 -41.79
N ILE A 173 -11.79 -20.48 -43.11
CA ILE A 173 -12.23 -19.22 -43.69
C ILE A 173 -13.69 -19.40 -44.12
N ASN A 174 -14.61 -18.77 -43.39
CA ASN A 174 -16.02 -18.71 -43.79
C ASN A 174 -16.24 -17.50 -44.71
N VAL A 175 -16.45 -17.77 -46.00
CA VAL A 175 -16.80 -16.75 -46.99
C VAL A 175 -18.27 -16.91 -47.32
N GLN A 176 -19.08 -15.92 -46.96
CA GLN A 176 -20.48 -15.85 -47.37
C GLN A 176 -20.56 -15.01 -48.65
N VAL A 177 -20.96 -15.64 -49.75
CA VAL A 177 -21.13 -14.97 -51.05
C VAL A 177 -22.62 -14.89 -51.34
N GLN A 178 -23.18 -13.68 -51.32
CA GLN A 178 -24.55 -13.45 -51.72
C GLN A 178 -24.60 -13.21 -53.23
N VAL A 179 -25.38 -14.02 -53.94
CA VAL A 179 -25.52 -13.98 -55.40
C VAL A 179 -26.97 -13.68 -55.74
N ASP A 180 -27.18 -12.71 -56.64
CA ASP A 180 -28.48 -12.32 -57.16
C ASP A 180 -29.11 -13.44 -58.04
N GLU A 181 -30.41 -13.68 -57.87
CA GLU A 181 -31.16 -14.85 -58.38
C GLU A 181 -31.27 -14.93 -59.92
N THR A 182 -30.87 -13.88 -60.63
CA THR A 182 -31.04 -13.76 -62.09
C THR A 182 -29.87 -14.31 -62.93
N MET A 183 -28.86 -14.91 -62.30
CA MET A 183 -27.61 -15.33 -62.97
C MET A 183 -27.39 -16.85 -62.83
N VAL A 184 -27.61 -17.58 -63.92
CA VAL A 184 -27.79 -19.05 -63.97
C VAL A 184 -26.49 -19.86 -63.83
N ASN A 185 -25.29 -19.27 -63.96
CA ASN A 185 -24.03 -20.00 -63.74
C ASN A 185 -22.93 -19.07 -63.26
N LYS A 186 -22.28 -19.38 -62.13
CA LYS A 186 -21.11 -18.63 -61.64
C LYS A 186 -19.96 -19.55 -61.25
N ASN A 187 -18.77 -19.22 -61.73
CA ASN A 187 -17.55 -19.96 -61.49
C ASN A 187 -16.74 -19.25 -60.40
N ILE A 188 -16.42 -19.94 -59.31
CA ILE A 188 -15.58 -19.40 -58.23
C ILE A 188 -14.18 -20.00 -58.40
N SER A 189 -13.21 -19.16 -58.76
CA SER A 189 -11.82 -19.57 -58.95
C SER A 189 -10.96 -19.05 -57.80
N ILE A 190 -10.31 -19.96 -57.08
CA ILE A 190 -9.38 -19.64 -55.99
C ILE A 190 -7.97 -19.91 -56.52
N LYS A 191 -7.17 -18.85 -56.67
CA LYS A 191 -5.77 -18.96 -57.09
C LYS A 191 -4.85 -18.85 -55.89
N ASN A 192 -3.99 -19.84 -55.72
CA ASN A 192 -2.83 -19.76 -54.84
C ASN A 192 -1.56 -19.77 -55.70
N SER A 193 -0.50 -19.08 -55.27
CA SER A 193 0.72 -18.82 -56.04
C SER A 193 1.46 -20.06 -56.55
N GLN A 194 1.04 -21.27 -56.18
CA GLN A 194 1.65 -22.54 -56.60
C GLN A 194 0.64 -23.63 -57.03
N ASN A 195 -0.68 -23.43 -56.89
CA ASN A 195 -1.69 -24.40 -57.36
C ASN A 195 -3.05 -23.73 -57.55
N GLU A 196 -3.73 -24.07 -58.64
CA GLU A 196 -5.11 -23.66 -58.92
C GLU A 196 -6.07 -24.78 -58.55
N SER A 197 -7.14 -24.45 -57.80
CA SER A 197 -8.23 -25.38 -57.52
C SER A 197 -9.53 -24.73 -57.95
N ASN A 198 -10.23 -25.37 -58.88
CA ASN A 198 -11.47 -24.88 -59.47
C ASN A 198 -12.64 -25.65 -58.86
N ILE A 199 -13.59 -24.93 -58.27
CA ILE A 199 -14.83 -25.51 -57.75
C ILE A 199 -15.98 -24.98 -58.59
N ILE A 200 -16.54 -25.87 -59.42
CA ILE A 200 -17.70 -25.58 -60.25
C ILE A 200 -18.94 -25.90 -59.42
N VAL A 201 -19.72 -24.88 -59.10
CA VAL A 201 -21.01 -25.04 -58.41
C VAL A 201 -22.09 -25.07 -59.49
N THR A 202 -22.63 -26.25 -59.76
CA THR A 202 -23.83 -26.44 -60.57
C THR A 202 -25.08 -26.38 -59.69
N GLU A 203 -26.17 -25.80 -60.22
CA GLU A 203 -27.43 -25.50 -59.53
C GLU A 203 -27.87 -26.58 -58.53
N ILE A 204 -28.24 -26.12 -57.33
CA ILE A 204 -28.97 -26.93 -56.35
C ILE A 204 -30.45 -26.55 -56.52
N SER A 205 -31.21 -27.41 -57.19
CA SER A 205 -32.66 -27.31 -57.40
C SER A 205 -33.45 -27.48 -56.11
#